data_AF-X1EKS1-F1
#
_entry.id   AF-X1EKS1-F1
#
_cell.length_a   1.000
_cell.length_b   1.000
_cell.length_c   1.000
_cell.angle_alpha   90.00
_cell.angle_beta   90.00
_cell.angle_gamma   90.00
#
_symmetry.space_group_name_H-M   'P 1'
#
loop_
_entity.id
_entity.type
_entity.pdbx_description
1 polymer ?
#
loop_
_entity_poly.entity_id
_entity_poly.type
_entity_poly.pdbx_seq_one_letter_code
_entity_poly.pdbx_strand_id
1 'polypeptide(L)'
;MYIQLQPLADFIFSEIIDEAKTALLKNCYVFDRSNRNLGDEFDSLFVDRLPHYAQNYKIKDIYERKSKAGVFEKQYLAYEKEDSDQPLVVLLGGVGCGKSTFLNRFFRVVLGERETLFWFYLDFRLASFSEEQLEGFIYGQVLQQFREKYLQRLSIILDEIGFSIDEQNQLQTITRLLALLKHLGFSLALVIDNVDQHDFSFQEKIFMFSNHLCNELKVITIM
;
A
#
# COMPACT_ATOMS: atom_id res chain seq x y z
N MET A 1 9.62 6.91 -36.88
CA MET A 1 10.08 5.83 -35.99
C MET A 1 9.74 6.10 -34.52
N TYR A 2 9.92 7.33 -34.01
CA TYR A 2 9.56 7.71 -32.62
C TYR A 2 8.07 7.50 -32.26
N ILE A 3 7.14 7.79 -33.18
CA ILE A 3 5.69 7.70 -32.96
C ILE A 3 5.18 6.24 -32.85
N GLN A 4 5.86 5.27 -33.45
CA GLN A 4 5.44 3.85 -33.43
C GLN A 4 5.89 3.11 -32.18
N LEU A 5 6.98 3.59 -31.55
CA LEU A 5 7.49 3.03 -30.31
C LEU A 5 6.83 3.66 -29.09
N GLN A 6 6.27 4.87 -29.21
CA GLN A 6 5.61 5.56 -28.10
C GLN A 6 4.52 4.69 -27.43
N PRO A 7 3.60 4.02 -28.15
CA PRO A 7 2.59 3.16 -27.52
C PRO A 7 3.19 1.95 -26.79
N LEU A 8 4.31 1.41 -27.29
CA LEU A 8 5.01 0.28 -26.68
C LEU A 8 5.83 0.74 -25.46
N ALA A 9 6.49 1.89 -25.57
CA ALA A 9 7.22 2.53 -24.48
C ALA A 9 6.26 2.96 -23.38
N ASP A 10 5.10 3.52 -23.73
CA ASP A 10 4.03 3.79 -22.79
C ASP A 10 3.53 2.47 -22.21
N PHE A 11 3.26 1.41 -22.98
CA PHE A 11 2.82 0.14 -22.39
C PHE A 11 3.82 -0.47 -21.39
N ILE A 12 5.12 -0.46 -21.72
CA ILE A 12 6.20 -1.08 -20.93
C ILE A 12 6.64 -0.21 -19.75
N PHE A 13 6.77 1.10 -19.97
CA PHE A 13 7.33 2.07 -19.02
C PHE A 13 6.30 3.02 -18.40
N SER A 14 5.06 3.09 -18.92
CA SER A 14 3.97 3.63 -18.10
C SER A 14 3.68 2.67 -16.97
N GLU A 15 3.19 3.24 -15.89
CA GLU A 15 3.13 2.56 -14.61
C GLU A 15 2.42 1.23 -14.63
N ILE A 16 3.00 0.30 -13.87
CA ILE A 16 2.54 -1.07 -13.75
C ILE A 16 1.42 -1.17 -12.68
N ILE A 17 0.59 -0.13 -12.56
CA ILE A 17 -0.39 0.03 -11.46
C ILE A 17 -1.81 -0.37 -11.93
N ASP A 18 -2.05 -0.48 -13.23
CA ASP A 18 -3.33 -0.94 -13.77
C ASP A 18 -3.58 -2.44 -13.51
N GLU A 19 -4.84 -2.80 -13.23
CA GLU A 19 -5.28 -4.19 -13.03
C GLU A 19 -4.86 -5.12 -14.20
N ALA A 20 -4.91 -4.60 -15.43
CA ALA A 20 -4.48 -5.29 -16.65
C ALA A 20 -2.98 -5.68 -16.63
N LYS A 21 -2.16 -5.01 -15.81
CA LYS A 21 -0.71 -5.23 -15.71
C LYS A 21 -0.30 -6.07 -14.50
N THR A 22 -1.23 -6.67 -13.76
CA THR A 22 -0.90 -7.63 -12.68
C THR A 22 -0.04 -8.80 -13.18
N ALA A 23 -0.27 -9.24 -14.42
CA ALA A 23 0.57 -10.25 -15.08
C ALA A 23 1.99 -9.72 -15.36
N LEU A 24 2.13 -8.44 -15.73
CA LEU A 24 3.43 -7.78 -15.93
C LEU A 24 4.19 -7.64 -14.59
N LEU A 25 3.53 -7.20 -13.51
CA LEU A 25 4.11 -7.16 -12.15
C LEU A 25 4.67 -8.52 -11.71
N LYS A 26 3.95 -9.62 -12.00
CA LYS A 26 4.41 -10.99 -11.71
C LYS A 26 5.66 -11.37 -12.49
N ASN A 27 5.86 -10.79 -13.67
CA ASN A 27 7.00 -11.07 -14.55
C ASN A 27 8.19 -10.14 -14.30
N CYS A 28 7.98 -8.95 -13.71
CA CYS A 28 9.06 -8.02 -13.32
C CYS A 28 9.97 -8.59 -12.23
N TYR A 29 9.47 -9.51 -11.42
CA TYR A 29 10.29 -10.25 -10.49
C TYR A 29 10.71 -11.59 -11.12
N VAL A 30 11.98 -11.67 -11.53
CA VAL A 30 12.55 -12.87 -12.17
C VAL A 30 12.75 -13.95 -11.11
N PHE A 31 11.85 -14.92 -11.08
CA PHE A 31 11.97 -16.13 -10.26
C PHE A 31 12.07 -17.34 -11.18
N ASP A 32 13.09 -17.38 -12.05
CA ASP A 32 13.25 -18.52 -12.95
C ASP A 32 13.81 -19.72 -12.19
N ARG A 33 13.13 -20.87 -12.31
CA ARG A 33 13.50 -22.11 -11.61
C ARG A 33 14.78 -22.73 -12.19
N SER A 34 15.12 -22.39 -13.44
CA SER A 34 16.31 -22.82 -14.16
C SER A 34 17.62 -22.22 -13.61
N ASN A 35 17.54 -21.08 -12.91
CA ASN A 35 18.69 -20.32 -12.43
C ASN A 35 18.87 -20.34 -10.90
N ARG A 36 18.18 -21.21 -10.15
CA ARG A 36 18.29 -21.23 -8.67
C ARG A 36 19.71 -21.47 -8.16
N ASN A 37 20.45 -22.39 -8.77
CA ASN A 37 21.83 -22.67 -8.35
C ASN A 37 22.77 -21.48 -8.62
N LEU A 38 22.55 -20.75 -9.73
CA LEU A 38 23.30 -19.53 -10.03
C LEU A 38 22.85 -18.37 -9.14
N GLY A 39 21.55 -18.20 -8.90
CA GLY A 39 21.00 -17.18 -8.01
C GLY A 39 21.48 -17.34 -6.58
N ASP A 40 21.47 -18.56 -6.03
CA ASP A 40 21.96 -18.83 -4.67
C ASP A 40 23.50 -18.63 -4.58
N GLU A 41 24.28 -18.96 -5.62
CA GLU A 41 25.72 -18.66 -5.68
C GLU A 41 26.01 -17.16 -5.79
N PHE A 42 25.31 -16.42 -6.65
CA PHE A 42 25.44 -14.97 -6.78
C PHE A 42 24.97 -14.24 -5.53
N ASP A 43 23.84 -14.65 -4.95
CA ASP A 43 23.35 -14.12 -3.67
C ASP A 43 24.41 -14.34 -2.60
N SER A 44 25.05 -15.52 -2.53
CA SER A 44 26.13 -15.79 -1.56
C SER A 44 27.39 -14.92 -1.74
N LEU A 45 27.67 -14.49 -2.98
CA LEU A 45 28.83 -13.67 -3.35
C LEU A 45 28.56 -12.17 -3.17
N PHE A 46 27.32 -11.74 -3.32
CA PHE A 46 26.87 -10.34 -3.26
C PHE A 46 25.91 -10.07 -2.10
N VAL A 47 25.94 -10.87 -1.03
CA VAL A 47 25.20 -10.51 0.20
C VAL A 47 25.82 -9.24 0.77
N ASP A 48 25.11 -8.13 0.62
CA ASP A 48 25.34 -6.95 1.44
C ASP A 48 24.94 -7.32 2.87
N ARG A 49 25.89 -7.90 3.61
CA ARG A 49 25.61 -8.36 4.97
C ARG A 49 25.32 -7.13 5.82
N LEU A 50 24.19 -7.18 6.51
CA LEU A 50 23.84 -6.15 7.49
C LEU A 50 25.05 -5.82 8.38
N PRO A 51 25.48 -4.55 8.43
CA PRO A 51 26.58 -4.13 9.26
C PRO A 51 26.36 -4.54 10.71
N HIS A 52 27.41 -4.86 11.48
CA HIS A 52 27.26 -5.33 12.86
C HIS A 52 26.40 -4.42 13.77
N TYR A 53 26.43 -3.10 13.53
CA TYR A 53 25.59 -2.16 14.28
C TYR A 53 24.08 -2.36 14.03
N ALA A 54 23.69 -2.95 12.90
CA ALA A 54 22.30 -3.22 12.52
C ALA A 54 21.60 -4.18 13.49
N GLN A 55 22.35 -5.04 14.18
CA GLN A 55 21.83 -5.97 15.19
C GLN A 55 21.19 -5.23 16.37
N ASN A 56 21.63 -3.99 16.65
CA ASN A 56 21.08 -3.16 17.73
C ASN A 56 19.76 -2.46 17.35
N TYR A 57 19.45 -2.34 16.06
CA TYR A 57 18.32 -1.56 15.56
C TYR A 57 17.14 -2.43 15.07
N LYS A 58 17.07 -3.71 15.48
CA LYS A 58 16.08 -4.69 15.01
C LYS A 58 15.95 -4.73 13.48
N ILE A 59 17.03 -4.44 12.75
CA ILE A 59 17.03 -4.44 11.29
C ILE A 59 16.89 -5.88 10.81
N LYS A 60 15.97 -6.11 9.87
CA LYS A 60 15.72 -7.42 9.28
C LYS A 60 15.83 -7.32 7.78
N ASP A 61 16.62 -8.19 7.18
CA ASP A 61 16.63 -8.36 5.73
C ASP A 61 15.29 -8.91 5.25
N ILE A 62 14.75 -8.29 4.20
CA ILE A 62 13.53 -8.74 3.54
C ILE A 62 13.93 -9.57 2.33
N TYR A 63 13.86 -10.89 2.46
CA TYR A 63 14.03 -11.82 1.34
C TYR A 63 12.67 -12.16 0.73
N GLU A 64 12.41 -11.65 -0.47
CA GLU A 64 11.17 -11.90 -1.21
C GLU A 64 11.25 -13.16 -2.06
N ARG A 65 10.11 -13.86 -2.21
CA ARG A 65 9.94 -14.99 -3.13
C ARG A 65 8.75 -14.75 -4.04
N LYS A 66 8.61 -15.54 -5.12
CA LYS A 66 7.57 -15.40 -6.15
C LYS A 66 6.18 -15.02 -5.65
N SER A 67 5.71 -15.68 -4.59
CA SER A 67 4.38 -15.47 -4.01
C SER A 67 4.42 -15.04 -2.54
N LYS A 68 5.56 -14.56 -2.03
CA LYS A 68 5.73 -14.22 -0.60
C LYS A 68 6.61 -13.00 -0.44
N ALA A 69 6.26 -12.10 0.49
CA ALA A 69 7.14 -10.99 0.89
C ALA A 69 7.97 -11.34 2.15
N GLY A 70 8.11 -12.62 2.45
CA GLY A 70 9.04 -13.11 3.46
C GLY A 70 8.69 -12.65 4.87
N VAL A 71 9.61 -11.91 5.49
CA VAL A 71 9.45 -11.39 6.86
C VAL A 71 8.38 -10.30 6.93
N PHE A 72 8.29 -9.46 5.90
CA PHE A 72 7.33 -8.35 5.85
C PHE A 72 5.89 -8.87 5.85
N GLU A 73 5.58 -9.85 5.01
CA GLU A 73 4.27 -10.51 4.96
C GLU A 73 3.85 -11.06 6.32
N LYS A 74 4.77 -11.74 7.02
CA LYS A 74 4.48 -12.32 8.34
C LYS A 74 4.20 -11.24 9.39
N GLN A 75 4.95 -10.14 9.37
CA GLN A 75 4.74 -9.02 10.28
C GLN A 75 3.42 -8.32 9.97
N TYR A 76 3.14 -8.05 8.70
CA TYR A 76 1.88 -7.47 8.27
C TYR A 76 0.66 -8.30 8.72
N LEU A 77 0.69 -9.62 8.49
CA LEU A 77 -0.37 -10.54 8.94
C LEU A 77 -0.48 -10.66 10.46
N ALA A 78 0.58 -10.33 11.22
CA ALA A 78 0.50 -10.26 12.68
C ALA A 78 -0.26 -9.00 13.10
N TYR A 79 0.01 -7.85 12.47
CA TYR A 79 -0.71 -6.61 12.73
C TYR A 79 -2.23 -6.74 12.51
N GLU A 80 -2.64 -7.44 11.45
CA GLU A 80 -4.07 -7.70 11.19
C GLU A 80 -4.80 -8.41 12.34
N LYS A 81 -4.08 -9.19 13.15
CA LYS A 81 -4.63 -9.97 14.26
C LYS A 81 -4.57 -9.24 15.60
N GLU A 82 -3.78 -8.18 15.69
CA GLU A 82 -3.63 -7.39 16.89
C GLU A 82 -4.78 -6.38 16.98
N ASP A 83 -5.43 -6.31 18.14
CA ASP A 83 -6.50 -5.35 18.41
C ASP A 83 -5.98 -4.04 19.02
N SER A 84 -4.65 -3.92 19.12
CA SER A 84 -3.95 -2.72 19.57
C SER A 84 -3.82 -1.69 18.44
N ASP A 85 -3.13 -0.59 18.75
CA ASP A 85 -2.71 0.42 17.77
C ASP A 85 -2.05 -0.23 16.57
N GLN A 86 -2.52 0.16 15.38
CA GLN A 86 -1.95 -0.35 14.14
C GLN A 86 -0.65 0.39 13.84
N PRO A 87 0.30 -0.23 13.11
CA PRO A 87 1.57 0.41 12.84
C PRO A 87 1.48 1.36 11.65
N LEU A 88 2.25 2.44 11.76
CA LEU A 88 2.72 3.23 10.62
C LEU A 88 4.04 2.63 10.13
N VAL A 89 4.04 2.13 8.90
CA VAL A 89 5.21 1.57 8.22
C VAL A 89 5.74 2.60 7.23
N VAL A 90 7.04 2.91 7.29
CA VAL A 90 7.68 3.84 6.35
C VAL A 90 8.67 3.08 5.47
N LEU A 91 8.48 3.15 4.15
CA LEU A 91 9.33 2.59 3.11
C LEU A 91 10.31 3.66 2.62
N LEU A 92 11.57 3.48 2.98
CA LEU A 92 12.63 4.41 2.60
C LEU A 92 13.39 3.89 1.39
N GLY A 93 13.71 4.81 0.48
CA GLY A 93 14.52 4.52 -0.70
C GLY A 93 14.48 5.66 -1.71
N GLY A 94 15.53 5.78 -2.54
CA GLY A 94 15.61 6.81 -3.56
C GLY A 94 14.52 6.70 -4.64
N VAL A 95 14.36 7.75 -5.43
CA VAL A 95 13.44 7.75 -6.57
C VAL A 95 13.82 6.61 -7.53
N GLY A 96 12.83 5.81 -7.93
CA GLY A 96 13.03 4.68 -8.85
C GLY A 96 13.58 3.40 -8.22
N CYS A 97 13.76 3.32 -6.90
CA CYS A 97 14.23 2.07 -6.25
C CYS A 97 13.17 0.96 -6.18
N GLY A 98 11.92 1.24 -6.59
CA GLY A 98 10.85 0.25 -6.68
C GLY A 98 9.82 0.25 -5.55
N LYS A 99 9.74 1.29 -4.70
CA LYS A 99 8.76 1.40 -3.58
C LYS A 99 7.31 1.15 -4.04
N SER A 100 6.84 1.92 -5.02
CA SER A 100 5.50 1.80 -5.60
C SER A 100 5.23 0.42 -6.20
N THR A 101 6.26 -0.18 -6.81
CA THR A 101 6.19 -1.52 -7.42
C THR A 101 6.07 -2.59 -6.33
N PHE A 102 6.84 -2.47 -5.26
CA PHE A 102 6.76 -3.34 -4.09
C PHE A 102 5.37 -3.29 -3.46
N LEU A 103 4.85 -2.09 -3.18
CA LEU A 103 3.52 -1.89 -2.58
C LEU A 103 2.42 -2.53 -3.43
N ASN A 104 2.38 -2.21 -4.73
CA ASN A 104 1.38 -2.76 -5.63
C ASN A 104 1.48 -4.28 -5.74
N ARG A 105 2.70 -4.83 -5.85
CA ARG A 105 2.89 -6.28 -5.84
C ARG A 105 2.44 -6.90 -4.51
N PHE A 106 2.77 -6.29 -3.39
CA PHE A 106 2.43 -6.81 -2.08
C PHE A 106 0.91 -6.95 -1.94
N PHE A 107 0.15 -5.89 -2.19
CA PHE A 107 -1.31 -5.95 -2.06
C PHE A 107 -1.98 -6.77 -3.16
N ARG A 108 -1.58 -6.61 -4.43
CA ARG A 108 -2.28 -7.27 -5.56
C ARG A 108 -1.87 -8.72 -5.80
N VAL A 109 -0.64 -9.11 -5.43
CA VAL A 109 -0.08 -10.43 -5.74
C VAL A 109 0.21 -11.26 -4.49
N VAL A 110 0.83 -10.67 -3.48
CA VAL A 110 1.20 -11.41 -2.26
C VAL A 110 -0.01 -11.61 -1.36
N LEU A 111 -0.72 -10.55 -1.04
CA LEU A 111 -1.99 -10.63 -0.31
C LEU A 111 -3.12 -11.10 -1.23
N GLY A 112 -3.16 -10.57 -2.45
CA GLY A 112 -4.20 -10.88 -3.43
C GLY A 112 -5.58 -10.39 -3.01
N GLU A 113 -6.61 -10.85 -3.73
CA GLU A 113 -7.99 -10.60 -3.35
C GLU A 113 -8.33 -11.41 -2.09
N ARG A 114 -8.48 -10.72 -0.97
CA ARG A 114 -8.89 -11.30 0.32
C ARG A 114 -10.21 -10.68 0.72
N GLU A 115 -11.19 -11.54 1.03
CA GLU A 115 -12.47 -11.09 1.55
C GLU A 115 -12.33 -10.28 2.85
N THR A 116 -11.36 -10.60 3.71
CA THR A 116 -11.26 -9.93 5.01
C THR A 116 -10.42 -8.65 4.99
N LEU A 117 -9.95 -8.18 3.83
CA LEU A 117 -9.05 -7.02 3.70
C LEU A 117 -9.65 -5.94 2.80
N PHE A 118 -9.70 -4.72 3.32
CA PHE A 118 -10.04 -3.52 2.58
C PHE A 118 -8.81 -2.65 2.57
N TRP A 119 -8.24 -2.45 1.38
CA TRP A 119 -7.06 -1.59 1.21
C TRP A 119 -7.35 -0.45 0.25
N PHE A 120 -6.75 0.70 0.54
CA PHE A 120 -6.89 1.94 -0.19
C PHE A 120 -5.50 2.44 -0.61
N TYR A 121 -5.40 2.98 -1.81
CA TYR A 121 -4.12 3.45 -2.37
C TYR A 121 -4.20 4.92 -2.73
N LEU A 122 -3.40 5.76 -2.09
CA LEU A 122 -3.33 7.19 -2.34
C LEU A 122 -2.01 7.52 -3.03
N ASP A 123 -2.10 8.21 -4.16
CA ASP A 123 -0.95 8.64 -4.91
C ASP A 123 -0.81 10.16 -4.87
N PHE A 124 0.28 10.64 -4.28
CA PHE A 124 0.53 12.06 -4.08
C PHE A 124 1.33 12.72 -5.23
N ARG A 125 1.45 12.12 -6.41
CA ARG A 125 2.18 12.80 -7.52
C ARG A 125 1.42 13.90 -8.21
N LEU A 126 0.10 13.76 -8.32
CA LEU A 126 -0.76 14.69 -9.06
C LEU A 126 -1.29 15.84 -8.19
N ALA A 127 -0.75 15.95 -6.99
CA ALA A 127 -1.42 16.52 -5.83
C ALA A 127 -0.82 17.87 -5.43
N SER A 128 -0.98 18.91 -6.24
CA SER A 128 -0.65 20.28 -5.80
C SER A 128 -1.73 20.76 -4.83
N PHE A 129 -1.69 20.34 -3.57
CA PHE A 129 -2.69 20.71 -2.57
C PHE A 129 -2.13 21.70 -1.56
N SER A 130 -2.96 22.64 -1.11
CA SER A 130 -2.68 23.34 0.14
C SER A 130 -2.89 22.40 1.31
N GLU A 131 -2.22 22.66 2.44
CA GLU A 131 -2.33 21.84 3.65
C GLU A 131 -3.78 21.71 4.16
N GLU A 132 -4.63 22.71 3.91
CA GLU A 132 -6.05 22.72 4.28
C GLU A 132 -6.91 21.72 3.48
N GLN A 133 -6.43 21.29 2.30
CA GLN A 133 -7.16 20.39 1.40
C GLN A 133 -6.75 18.92 1.56
N LEU A 134 -5.70 18.64 2.34
CA LEU A 134 -5.11 17.31 2.48
C LEU A 134 -6.12 16.26 2.95
N GLU A 135 -6.82 16.53 4.05
CA GLU A 135 -7.79 15.60 4.62
C GLU A 135 -8.96 15.34 3.66
N GLY A 136 -9.48 16.40 3.04
CA GLY A 136 -10.55 16.29 2.04
C GLY A 136 -10.14 15.44 0.85
N PHE A 137 -8.91 15.61 0.36
CA PHE A 137 -8.36 14.76 -0.70
C PHE A 137 -8.29 13.30 -0.26
N ILE A 138 -7.71 13.02 0.91
CA ILE A 138 -7.56 11.65 1.42
C ILE A 138 -8.92 10.99 1.59
N TYR A 139 -9.85 11.63 2.30
CA TYR A 139 -11.18 11.06 2.55
C TYR A 139 -11.99 10.90 1.27
N GLY A 140 -11.91 11.86 0.35
CA GLY A 140 -12.53 11.76 -0.97
C GLY A 140 -12.02 10.57 -1.77
N GLN A 141 -10.69 10.37 -1.81
CA GLN A 141 -10.07 9.24 -2.50
C GLN A 141 -10.42 7.89 -1.86
N VAL A 142 -10.42 7.80 -0.53
CA VAL A 142 -10.82 6.59 0.20
C VAL A 142 -12.29 6.27 -0.08
N LEU A 143 -13.17 7.27 -0.03
CA LEU A 143 -14.60 7.09 -0.29
C LEU A 143 -14.86 6.63 -1.73
N GLN A 144 -14.19 7.26 -2.70
CA GLN A 144 -14.28 6.88 -4.10
C GLN A 144 -13.87 5.42 -4.30
N GLN A 145 -12.70 5.04 -3.79
CA GLN A 145 -12.22 3.65 -3.90
C GLN A 145 -13.14 2.66 -3.18
N PHE A 146 -13.71 3.03 -2.03
CA PHE A 146 -14.69 2.19 -1.34
C PHE A 146 -15.92 1.93 -2.22
N ARG A 147 -16.46 2.98 -2.84
CA ARG A 147 -17.62 2.89 -3.74
C ARG A 147 -17.34 1.96 -4.92
N GLU A 148 -16.18 2.13 -5.55
CA GLU A 148 -15.81 1.39 -6.76
C GLU A 148 -15.47 -0.07 -6.45
N LYS A 149 -14.71 -0.34 -5.38
CA LYS A 149 -14.14 -1.66 -5.11
C LYS A 149 -14.98 -2.53 -4.19
N TYR A 150 -15.72 -1.94 -3.25
CA TYR A 150 -16.24 -2.70 -2.11
C TYR A 150 -17.72 -2.47 -1.78
N LEU A 151 -18.34 -1.38 -2.21
CA LEU A 151 -19.73 -1.04 -1.85
C LEU A 151 -20.72 -2.14 -2.23
N GLN A 152 -20.59 -2.71 -3.44
CA GLN A 152 -21.49 -3.78 -3.90
C GLN A 152 -21.46 -5.00 -2.96
N ARG A 153 -20.30 -5.29 -2.38
CA ARG A 153 -20.12 -6.44 -1.50
C ARG A 153 -20.77 -6.24 -0.12
N LEU A 154 -20.87 -4.99 0.33
CA LEU A 154 -21.39 -4.65 1.66
C LEU A 154 -22.77 -4.01 1.63
N SER A 155 -23.37 -3.79 0.45
CA SER A 155 -24.62 -3.03 0.31
C SER A 155 -25.73 -3.53 1.24
N ILE A 156 -25.97 -4.84 1.26
CA ILE A 156 -27.00 -5.47 2.11
C ILE A 156 -26.75 -5.16 3.60
N ILE A 157 -25.51 -5.34 4.06
CA ILE A 157 -25.14 -5.12 5.47
C ILE A 157 -25.25 -3.63 5.82
N LEU A 158 -24.81 -2.75 4.93
CA LEU A 158 -24.90 -1.30 5.15
C LEU A 158 -26.35 -0.84 5.21
N ASP A 159 -27.22 -1.36 4.34
CA ASP A 159 -28.65 -1.06 4.32
C ASP A 159 -29.35 -1.55 5.60
N GLU A 160 -29.05 -2.78 6.06
CA GLU A 160 -29.58 -3.34 7.32
C GLU A 160 -29.19 -2.53 8.55
N ILE A 161 -27.96 -2.01 8.58
CA ILE A 161 -27.44 -1.17 9.67
C ILE A 161 -27.92 0.29 9.52
N GLY A 162 -28.50 0.66 8.38
CA GLY A 162 -28.93 2.02 8.07
C GLY A 162 -27.75 2.98 7.89
N PHE A 163 -26.60 2.49 7.42
CA PHE A 163 -25.44 3.32 7.13
C PHE A 163 -25.68 4.14 5.85
N SER A 164 -25.67 5.46 5.98
CA SER A 164 -25.75 6.39 4.85
C SER A 164 -24.43 7.12 4.63
N ILE A 165 -24.07 7.29 3.37
CA ILE A 165 -22.90 8.08 2.96
C ILE A 165 -23.34 9.54 2.84
N ASP A 166 -22.79 10.41 3.69
CA ASP A 166 -22.98 11.86 3.62
C ASP A 166 -21.79 12.51 2.90
N GLU A 167 -22.03 13.00 1.69
CA GLU A 167 -21.03 13.68 0.85
C GLU A 167 -20.68 15.09 1.35
N GLN A 168 -21.55 15.72 2.13
CA GLN A 168 -21.26 17.04 2.70
C GLN A 168 -20.27 16.95 3.87
N ASN A 169 -20.15 15.77 4.49
CA ASN A 169 -19.26 15.52 5.61
C ASN A 169 -18.44 14.22 5.41
N GLN A 170 -17.50 14.27 4.47
CA GLN A 170 -16.65 13.12 4.13
C GLN A 170 -15.81 12.62 5.32
N LEU A 171 -15.30 13.51 6.16
CA LEU A 171 -14.54 13.16 7.37
C LEU A 171 -15.37 12.26 8.29
N GLN A 172 -16.57 12.70 8.67
CA GLN A 172 -17.43 11.93 9.57
C GLN A 172 -17.88 10.62 8.93
N THR A 173 -18.21 10.65 7.64
CA THR A 173 -18.62 9.46 6.89
C THR A 173 -17.51 8.41 6.84
N ILE A 174 -16.28 8.79 6.48
CA ILE A 174 -15.15 7.86 6.43
C ILE A 174 -14.78 7.35 7.82
N THR A 175 -14.77 8.22 8.83
CA THR A 175 -14.50 7.81 10.21
C THR A 175 -15.47 6.71 10.67
N ARG A 176 -16.77 6.93 10.46
CA ARG A 176 -17.80 5.94 10.79
C ARG A 176 -17.69 4.68 9.96
N LEU A 177 -17.39 4.80 8.67
CA LEU A 177 -17.23 3.67 7.77
C LEU A 177 -16.08 2.77 8.22
N LEU A 178 -14.88 3.34 8.43
CA LEU A 178 -13.70 2.57 8.85
C LEU A 178 -13.94 1.90 10.22
N ALA A 179 -14.53 2.63 11.17
CA ALA A 179 -14.90 2.05 12.46
C ALA A 179 -15.89 0.88 12.33
N LEU A 180 -16.91 1.02 11.46
CA LEU A 180 -17.88 -0.04 11.18
C LEU A 180 -17.19 -1.27 10.56
N LEU A 181 -16.36 -1.06 9.53
CA LEU A 181 -15.65 -2.15 8.87
C LEU A 181 -14.75 -2.90 9.86
N LYS A 182 -14.03 -2.17 10.73
CA LYS A 182 -13.22 -2.79 11.78
C LYS A 182 -14.08 -3.59 12.75
N HIS A 183 -15.24 -3.07 13.17
CA HIS A 183 -16.17 -3.77 14.05
C HIS A 183 -16.75 -5.05 13.42
N LEU A 184 -16.94 -5.05 12.10
CA LEU A 184 -17.33 -6.23 11.32
C LEU A 184 -16.18 -7.24 11.13
N GLY A 185 -14.99 -6.97 11.66
CA GLY A 185 -13.83 -7.86 11.62
C GLY A 185 -12.98 -7.74 10.36
N PHE A 186 -13.16 -6.68 9.56
CA PHE A 186 -12.30 -6.42 8.40
C PHE A 186 -10.97 -5.81 8.84
N SER A 187 -9.89 -6.25 8.19
CA SER A 187 -8.60 -5.59 8.23
C SER A 187 -8.62 -4.40 7.27
N LEU A 188 -8.05 -3.28 7.72
CA LEU A 188 -8.01 -2.02 6.97
C LEU A 188 -6.57 -1.63 6.70
N ALA A 189 -6.27 -1.28 5.46
CA ALA A 189 -4.96 -0.78 5.08
C ALA A 189 -5.03 0.48 4.23
N LEU A 190 -4.14 1.42 4.50
CA LEU A 190 -3.96 2.63 3.70
C LEU A 190 -2.53 2.68 3.19
N VAL A 191 -2.38 2.77 1.88
CA VAL A 191 -1.10 2.99 1.23
C VAL A 191 -1.03 4.43 0.79
N ILE A 192 0.03 5.13 1.17
CA ILE A 192 0.28 6.53 0.87
C ILE A 192 1.60 6.60 0.10
N ASP A 193 1.55 6.80 -1.21
CA ASP A 193 2.75 6.76 -2.05
C ASP A 193 3.16 8.15 -2.55
N ASN A 194 4.45 8.31 -2.86
CA ASN A 194 5.06 9.50 -3.45
C ASN A 194 4.96 10.78 -2.61
N VAL A 195 4.85 10.66 -1.29
CA VAL A 195 4.87 11.81 -0.37
C VAL A 195 6.23 12.51 -0.34
N ASP A 196 7.30 11.77 -0.65
CA ASP A 196 8.67 12.27 -0.80
C ASP A 196 8.83 13.32 -1.92
N GLN A 197 7.82 13.50 -2.78
CA GLN A 197 7.81 14.52 -3.85
C GLN A 197 7.33 15.90 -3.37
N HIS A 198 6.78 15.99 -2.16
CA HIS A 198 6.32 17.24 -1.56
C HIS A 198 7.35 17.85 -0.63
N ASP A 199 7.10 19.09 -0.20
CA ASP A 199 7.95 19.73 0.80
C ASP A 199 7.87 19.06 2.18
N PHE A 200 8.84 19.39 3.03
CA PHE A 200 8.95 18.78 4.36
C PHE A 200 7.74 19.04 5.26
N SER A 201 7.12 20.23 5.17
CA SER A 201 5.94 20.58 5.98
C SER A 201 4.77 19.66 5.66
N PHE A 202 4.57 19.41 4.37
CA PHE A 202 3.55 18.49 3.89
C PHE A 202 3.81 17.04 4.34
N GLN A 203 5.06 16.58 4.22
CA GLN A 203 5.45 15.24 4.68
C GLN A 203 5.20 15.05 6.17
N GLU A 204 5.53 16.04 7.01
CA GLU A 204 5.29 16.00 8.45
C GLU A 204 3.79 15.92 8.77
N LYS A 205 2.95 16.69 8.07
CA LYS A 205 1.50 16.64 8.25
C LYS A 205 0.91 15.29 7.86
N ILE A 206 1.31 14.74 6.72
CA ILE A 206 0.87 13.39 6.32
C ILE A 206 1.32 12.36 7.34
N PHE A 207 2.54 12.46 7.86
CA PHE A 207 3.02 11.55 8.88
C PHE A 207 2.15 11.59 10.15
N MET A 208 1.84 12.79 10.64
CA MET A 208 0.96 12.98 11.80
C MET A 208 -0.46 12.45 11.55
N PHE A 209 -1.02 12.76 10.37
CA PHE A 209 -2.33 12.27 9.94
C PHE A 209 -2.36 10.73 9.86
N SER A 210 -1.33 10.13 9.28
CA SER A 210 -1.20 8.67 9.16
C SER A 210 -1.13 8.01 10.52
N ASN A 211 -0.40 8.61 11.47
CA ASN A 211 -0.33 8.12 12.84
C ASN A 211 -1.70 8.23 13.55
N HIS A 212 -2.47 9.29 13.31
CA HIS A 212 -3.84 9.41 13.80
C HIS A 212 -4.74 8.28 13.28
N LEU A 213 -4.70 8.00 11.97
CA LEU A 213 -5.46 6.88 11.37
C LEU A 213 -5.10 5.52 11.96
N CYS A 214 -3.81 5.30 12.21
CA CYS A 214 -3.29 4.07 12.81
C CYS A 214 -3.83 3.83 14.23
N ASN A 215 -3.86 4.88 15.05
CA ASN A 215 -4.22 4.78 16.46
C ASN A 215 -5.73 4.85 16.69
N GLU A 216 -6.42 5.78 16.05
CA GLU A 216 -7.85 6.03 16.30
C GLU A 216 -8.75 5.15 15.43
N LEU A 217 -8.40 4.95 14.16
CA LEU A 217 -9.24 4.22 13.20
C LEU A 217 -8.76 2.78 12.96
N LYS A 218 -7.68 2.37 13.65
CA LYS A 218 -7.08 1.03 13.55
C LYS A 218 -6.83 0.61 12.09
N VAL A 219 -6.23 1.51 11.32
CA VAL A 219 -5.83 1.27 9.93
C VAL A 219 -4.33 1.06 9.84
N ILE A 220 -3.88 -0.05 9.23
CA ILE A 220 -2.46 -0.26 8.94
C ILE A 220 -2.06 0.73 7.85
N THR A 221 -1.16 1.67 8.14
CA THR A 221 -0.74 2.66 7.15
C THR A 221 0.68 2.39 6.69
N ILE A 222 0.89 2.38 5.36
CA ILE A 222 2.21 2.21 4.74
C ILE A 222 2.48 3.43 3.86
N MET A 223 3.59 4.13 4.13
CA MET A 223 4.05 5.30 3.37
C MET A 223 5.43 5.05 2.77
#